data_AF-A0A2N0WSS6-F1
#
_entry.id   AF-A0A2N0WSS6-F1
#
_cell.length_a   1.000
_cell.length_b   1.000
_cell.length_c   1.000
_cell.angle_alpha   90.00
_cell.angle_beta   90.00
_cell.angle_gamma   90.00
#
_symmetry.space_group_name_H-M   'P 1'
#
loop_
_entity.id
_entity.type
_entity.pdbx_description
1 polymer ?
#
loop_
_entity_poly.entity_id
_entity_poly.type
_entity_poly.pdbx_seq_one_letter_code
_entity_poly.pdbx_strand_id
1 'polypeptide(L)'
;MALTMISITDAQLHCDSSLVKVCFDDNSNHFISFELLRIYSPMACKVPDGHQQPRLVTDKAFVRVDKMTHLPKGGLTITFDDGHFSGIFEPHYLLKLCQEQDSLWCDYLARFKAAQQWRNNTISAQVLY
;
A
#
# COMPACT_ATOMS: atom_id res chain seq x y z
N MET A 1 -0.33 27.39 -13.12
CA MET A 1 -0.04 26.04 -13.65
C MET A 1 -1.28 25.20 -13.41
N ALA A 2 -1.99 24.81 -14.47
CA ALA A 2 -3.15 23.92 -14.32
C ALA A 2 -2.62 22.57 -13.83
N LEU A 3 -2.89 22.24 -12.57
CA LEU A 3 -2.73 20.87 -12.07
C LEU A 3 -3.67 20.02 -12.92
N THR A 4 -3.11 19.17 -13.79
CA THR A 4 -3.87 18.14 -14.48
C THR A 4 -4.59 17.31 -13.42
N MET A 5 -5.92 17.42 -13.41
CA MET A 5 -6.80 16.71 -12.49
C MET A 5 -6.89 15.26 -12.95
N ILE A 6 -5.85 14.47 -12.68
CA ILE A 6 -5.85 13.03 -12.92
C ILE A 6 -7.03 12.44 -12.16
N SER A 7 -7.92 11.79 -12.90
CA SER A 7 -9.12 11.14 -12.39
C SER A 7 -9.10 9.66 -12.76
N ILE A 8 -9.70 8.82 -11.93
CA ILE A 8 -9.84 7.39 -12.19
C ILE A 8 -11.12 7.20 -12.99
N THR A 9 -11.00 6.64 -14.19
CA THR A 9 -12.12 6.38 -15.11
C THR A 9 -12.76 5.03 -14.82
N ASP A 10 -11.94 4.01 -14.56
CA ASP A 10 -12.39 2.64 -14.30
C ASP A 10 -11.43 1.95 -13.34
N ALA A 11 -11.94 1.00 -12.56
CA ALA A 11 -11.11 0.24 -11.65
C ALA A 11 -11.65 -1.18 -11.45
N GLN A 12 -10.79 -2.18 -11.60
CA GLN A 12 -11.16 -3.59 -11.61
C GLN A 12 -10.32 -4.38 -10.60
N LEU A 13 -10.97 -5.27 -9.88
CA LEU A 13 -10.33 -6.15 -8.90
C LEU A 13 -10.05 -7.52 -9.55
N HIS A 14 -8.78 -7.90 -9.60
CA HIS A 14 -8.36 -9.24 -9.97
C HIS A 14 -8.04 -10.01 -8.69
N CYS A 15 -9.08 -10.58 -8.07
CA CYS A 15 -8.97 -11.29 -6.79
C CYS A 15 -8.18 -12.60 -6.89
N ASP A 16 -8.12 -13.23 -8.06
CA ASP A 16 -7.34 -14.45 -8.31
C ASP A 16 -5.83 -14.15 -8.30
N SER A 17 -5.43 -13.03 -8.92
CA SER A 17 -4.03 -12.59 -9.00
C SER A 17 -3.61 -11.64 -7.88
N SER A 18 -4.52 -11.27 -6.97
CA SER A 18 -4.30 -10.25 -5.93
C SER A 18 -3.83 -8.88 -6.47
N LEU A 19 -4.36 -8.48 -7.63
CA LEU A 19 -4.02 -7.23 -8.32
C LEU A 19 -5.25 -6.32 -8.45
N VAL A 20 -5.06 -5.01 -8.30
CA VAL A 20 -6.02 -3.98 -8.71
C VAL A 20 -5.57 -3.42 -10.05
N LYS A 21 -6.46 -3.43 -11.04
CA LYS A 21 -6.29 -2.65 -12.26
C LYS A 21 -6.95 -1.28 -12.05
N VAL A 22 -6.21 -0.20 -12.29
CA VAL A 22 -6.72 1.17 -12.25
C VAL A 22 -6.52 1.82 -13.62
N CYS A 23 -7.59 2.36 -14.18
CA CYS A 23 -7.60 3.09 -15.44
C CYS A 23 -7.75 4.58 -15.14
N PHE A 24 -6.80 5.38 -15.63
CA PHE A 24 -6.86 6.83 -15.49
C PHE A 24 -7.45 7.50 -16.73
N ASP A 25 -7.80 8.77 -16.61
CA ASP A 25 -8.33 9.62 -17.70
C ASP A 25 -7.43 9.66 -18.95
N ASP A 26 -6.11 9.49 -18.77
CA ASP A 26 -5.10 9.41 -19.83
C ASP A 26 -5.15 8.09 -20.64
N ASN A 27 -6.15 7.24 -20.44
CA ASN A 27 -6.21 5.86 -20.97
C ASN A 27 -5.06 4.94 -20.51
N SER A 28 -4.24 5.42 -19.58
CA SER A 28 -3.17 4.67 -18.95
C SER A 28 -3.76 3.65 -17.96
N ASN A 29 -3.43 2.37 -18.18
CA ASN A 29 -3.84 1.26 -17.33
C ASN A 29 -2.67 0.85 -16.47
N HIS A 30 -2.85 0.83 -15.15
CA HIS A 30 -1.84 0.38 -14.22
C HIS A 30 -2.36 -0.77 -13.35
N PHE A 31 -1.45 -1.67 -12.98
CA PHE A 31 -1.73 -2.77 -12.08
C PHE A 31 -0.95 -2.55 -10.80
N ILE A 32 -1.63 -2.69 -9.66
CA ILE A 32 -1.03 -2.55 -8.34
C ILE A 32 -1.39 -3.76 -7.50
N SER A 33 -0.41 -4.37 -6.85
CA SER A 33 -0.66 -5.48 -5.92
C SER A 33 -1.38 -5.03 -4.65
N PHE A 34 -2.27 -5.88 -4.14
CA PHE A 34 -3.00 -5.62 -2.90
C PHE A 34 -2.06 -5.38 -1.72
N GLU A 35 -0.93 -6.09 -1.69
CA GLU A 35 0.11 -5.93 -0.68
C GLU A 35 0.68 -4.50 -0.66
N LEU A 36 1.03 -3.95 -1.82
CA LEU A 36 1.61 -2.62 -1.92
C LEU A 36 0.61 -1.54 -1.49
N LEU A 37 -0.65 -1.65 -1.94
CA LEU A 37 -1.73 -0.76 -1.50
C LEU A 37 -1.95 -0.82 0.02
N ARG A 38 -1.83 -2.02 0.61
CA ARG A 38 -1.99 -2.20 2.04
C ARG A 38 -0.81 -1.64 2.84
N ILE A 39 0.42 -1.86 2.39
CA ILE A 39 1.65 -1.34 3.01
C ILE A 39 1.66 0.19 2.99
N TYR A 40 1.26 0.79 1.87
CA TYR A 40 1.24 2.23 1.66
C TYR A 40 -0.15 2.87 1.90
N SER A 41 -1.04 2.18 2.61
CA SER A 41 -2.36 2.74 2.94
C SER A 41 -2.20 3.92 3.93
N PRO A 42 -2.68 5.13 3.58
CA PRO A 42 -2.42 6.36 4.36
C PRO A 42 -3.01 6.31 5.78
N MET A 43 -4.06 5.53 6.03
CA MET A 43 -4.67 5.42 7.36
C MET A 43 -3.94 4.46 8.31
N ALA A 44 -3.13 3.53 7.79
CA ALA A 44 -2.31 2.64 8.61
C ALA A 44 -1.05 3.35 9.18
N CYS A 45 -0.76 4.56 8.68
CA CYS A 45 0.34 5.40 9.12
C CYS A 45 -0.14 6.63 9.91
N LYS A 46 -1.20 6.51 10.73
CA LYS A 46 -1.35 7.43 11.86
C LYS A 46 -0.30 7.04 12.90
N VAL A 47 0.91 7.52 12.68
CA VAL A 47 2.01 7.50 13.64
C VAL A 47 1.56 8.38 14.82
N PRO A 48 1.30 7.82 16.02
CA PRO A 48 1.26 8.66 17.20
C PRO A 48 2.68 9.19 17.40
N ASP A 49 2.85 10.49 17.27
CA ASP A 49 4.02 11.23 17.73
C ASP A 49 5.35 10.97 16.98
N GLY A 50 5.66 11.87 16.04
CA GLY A 50 6.96 12.51 15.93
C GLY A 50 8.21 11.72 15.47
N HIS A 51 8.28 10.39 15.54
CA HIS A 51 9.58 9.72 15.35
C HIS A 51 9.63 8.33 14.71
N GLN A 52 8.52 7.70 14.33
CA GLN A 52 8.56 6.26 14.09
C GLN A 52 8.17 5.87 12.66
N GLN A 53 9.13 5.21 12.01
CA GLN A 53 9.01 4.60 10.69
C GLN A 53 7.69 3.83 10.56
N PRO A 54 7.06 3.79 9.36
CA PRO A 54 5.79 3.10 9.16
C PRO A 54 5.84 1.69 9.76
N ARG A 55 4.86 1.31 10.60
CA ARG A 55 4.85 -0.03 11.24
C ARG A 55 5.04 -1.08 10.14
N LEU A 56 6.13 -1.85 10.23
CA LEU A 56 6.45 -2.84 9.23
C LEU A 56 5.33 -3.90 9.26
N VAL A 57 4.50 -3.91 8.22
CA VAL A 57 3.40 -4.87 8.07
C VAL A 57 4.00 -6.19 7.62
N THR A 58 4.63 -6.87 8.58
CA THR A 58 5.02 -8.27 8.46
C THR A 58 3.75 -9.11 8.65
N ASP A 59 3.65 -10.24 7.93
CA ASP A 59 2.53 -11.21 8.05
C ASP A 59 1.25 -10.91 7.25
N LYS A 60 1.30 -10.16 6.14
CA LYS A 60 0.12 -9.89 5.27
C LYS A 60 0.31 -10.24 3.80
N ALA A 61 1.01 -11.34 3.53
CA ALA A 61 1.26 -11.87 2.18
C ALA A 61 -0.03 -12.30 1.42
N PHE A 62 -1.19 -12.26 2.07
CA PHE A 62 -2.48 -12.68 1.50
C PHE A 62 -3.59 -11.66 1.75
N VAL A 63 -3.25 -10.36 1.85
CA VAL A 63 -4.31 -9.35 2.04
C VAL A 63 -5.23 -9.34 0.81
N ARG A 64 -6.52 -9.58 1.04
CA ARG A 64 -7.54 -9.50 -0.01
C ARG A 64 -8.24 -8.16 0.07
N VAL A 65 -8.60 -7.63 -1.09
CA VAL A 65 -9.54 -6.52 -1.20
C VAL A 65 -10.95 -7.10 -1.19
N ASP A 66 -11.74 -6.71 -0.21
CA ASP A 66 -13.15 -7.12 -0.08
C ASP A 66 -14.03 -6.23 -0.97
N LYS A 67 -13.80 -4.91 -0.91
CA LYS A 67 -14.63 -3.94 -1.62
C LYS A 67 -13.82 -2.76 -2.13
N MET A 68 -14.21 -2.28 -3.29
CA MET A 68 -13.69 -1.06 -3.90
C MET A 68 -14.84 -0.13 -4.25
N THR A 69 -14.71 1.15 -4.00
CA THR A 69 -15.77 2.14 -4.25
C THR A 69 -15.17 3.43 -4.77
N HIS A 70 -15.72 3.91 -5.88
CA HIS A 70 -15.35 5.20 -6.46
C HIS A 70 -15.93 6.34 -5.62
N LEU A 71 -15.11 7.33 -5.31
CA LEU A 71 -15.53 8.56 -4.65
C LEU A 71 -15.86 9.63 -5.70
N PRO A 72 -16.83 10.51 -5.41
CA PRO A 72 -17.26 11.56 -6.34
C PRO A 72 -16.17 12.60 -6.69
N LYS A 73 -15.06 12.64 -5.94
CA LYS A 73 -13.90 13.52 -6.21
C LYS A 73 -12.80 12.84 -7.03
N GLY A 74 -13.09 11.71 -7.68
CA GLY A 74 -12.09 10.92 -8.42
C GLY A 74 -11.15 10.11 -7.51
N GLY A 75 -11.45 10.05 -6.21
CA GLY A 75 -10.75 9.19 -5.26
C GLY A 75 -11.26 7.76 -5.30
N LEU A 76 -10.53 6.88 -4.66
CA LEU A 76 -10.86 5.47 -4.57
C LEU A 76 -10.83 5.03 -3.11
N THR A 77 -11.92 4.44 -2.64
CA THR A 77 -11.94 3.78 -1.32
C THR A 77 -11.75 2.29 -1.51
N ILE A 78 -10.78 1.71 -0.80
CA ILE A 78 -10.50 0.28 -0.83
C ILE A 78 -10.66 -0.28 0.58
N THR A 79 -11.49 -1.31 0.73
CA THR A 79 -11.70 -2.07 1.97
C THR A 79 -10.94 -3.38 1.88
N PHE A 80 -10.13 -3.66 2.90
CA PHE A 80 -9.32 -4.87 2.99
C PHE A 80 -9.94 -5.87 3.98
N ASP A 81 -9.81 -7.15 3.70
CA ASP A 81 -10.37 -8.26 4.50
C ASP A 81 -9.67 -8.45 5.87
N ASP A 82 -8.48 -7.89 6.02
CA ASP A 82 -7.62 -7.99 7.21
C ASP A 82 -8.11 -7.13 8.42
N GLY A 83 -9.39 -6.81 8.47
CA GLY A 83 -10.02 -6.07 9.57
C GLY A 83 -9.58 -4.60 9.70
N HIS A 84 -8.84 -4.08 8.72
CA HIS A 84 -8.47 -2.67 8.66
C HIS A 84 -9.52 -1.86 7.89
N PHE A 85 -10.08 -0.87 8.57
CA PHE A 85 -11.08 0.02 8.00
C PHE A 85 -10.48 0.82 6.83
N SER A 86 -11.11 0.62 5.68
CA SER A 86 -11.03 1.32 4.39
C SER A 86 -9.99 2.44 4.26
N GLY A 87 -9.03 2.27 3.33
CA GLY A 87 -8.11 3.33 2.92
C GLY A 87 -8.74 4.19 1.82
N ILE A 88 -8.68 5.52 1.98
CA ILE A 88 -9.01 6.47 0.90
C ILE A 88 -7.72 6.76 0.14
N PHE A 89 -7.75 6.53 -1.16
CA PHE A 89 -6.65 6.77 -2.07
C PHE A 89 -7.00 7.89 -3.03
N GLU A 90 -6.18 8.93 -3.04
CA GLU A 90 -6.28 10.01 -4.01
C GLU A 90 -5.69 9.56 -5.36
N PRO A 91 -6.26 9.99 -6.50
CA PRO A 91 -5.83 9.54 -7.82
C PRO A 91 -4.37 9.91 -8.12
N HIS A 92 -3.92 11.09 -7.71
CA HIS A 92 -2.50 11.48 -7.82
C HIS A 92 -1.58 10.58 -6.99
N TYR A 93 -2.02 10.16 -5.79
CA TYR A 93 -1.25 9.27 -4.94
C TYR A 93 -1.19 7.86 -5.52
N LEU A 94 -2.30 7.34 -6.07
CA LEU A 94 -2.29 6.06 -6.78
C LEU A 94 -1.36 6.06 -7.98
N LEU A 95 -1.38 7.11 -8.80
CA LEU A 95 -0.48 7.20 -9.94
C LEU A 95 0.99 7.19 -9.49
N LYS A 96 1.31 7.92 -8.42
CA LYS A 96 2.64 7.92 -7.81
C LYS A 96 3.03 6.50 -7.35
N LEU A 97 2.13 5.79 -6.68
CA LEU A 97 2.35 4.40 -6.26
C LEU A 97 2.60 3.48 -7.47
N CYS A 98 1.86 3.65 -8.57
CA CYS A 98 2.08 2.88 -9.80
C CYS A 98 3.46 3.13 -10.41
N GLN A 99 3.90 4.40 -10.45
CA GLN A 99 5.17 4.79 -11.07
C GLN A 99 6.38 4.41 -10.21
N GLU A 100 6.25 4.49 -8.90
CA GLU A 100 7.33 4.22 -7.95
C GLU A 100 7.22 2.84 -7.29
N GLN A 101 6.34 1.95 -7.78
CA GLN A 101 6.09 0.66 -7.14
C GLN A 101 7.36 -0.16 -6.89
N ASP A 102 8.29 -0.20 -7.84
CA ASP A 102 9.53 -0.96 -7.76
C ASP A 102 10.46 -0.38 -6.68
N SER A 103 10.60 0.95 -6.65
CA SER A 103 11.41 1.66 -5.66
C SER A 103 10.83 1.49 -4.25
N LEU A 104 9.51 1.65 -4.11
CA LEU A 104 8.80 1.46 -2.85
C LEU A 104 8.89 0.02 -2.37
N TRP A 105 8.78 -0.95 -3.28
CA TRP A 105 8.95 -2.36 -2.96
C TRP A 105 10.37 -2.68 -2.50
N CYS A 106 11.38 -2.11 -3.16
CA CYS A 106 12.77 -2.26 -2.76
C CYS A 106 13.03 -1.68 -1.37
N ASP A 107 12.50 -0.48 -1.07
CA ASP A 107 12.55 0.13 0.26
C ASP A 107 11.88 -0.77 1.31
N TYR A 108 10.68 -1.29 1.01
CA TYR A 108 9.98 -2.22 1.89
C TYR A 108 10.81 -3.48 2.18
N LEU A 109 11.42 -4.10 1.16
CA LEU A 109 12.29 -5.27 1.33
C LEU A 109 13.53 -4.95 2.16
N ALA A 110 14.14 -3.78 1.98
CA ALA A 110 15.27 -3.34 2.77
C ALA A 110 14.89 -3.19 4.25
N ARG A 111 13.74 -2.58 4.52
CA ARG A 111 13.18 -2.43 5.88
C ARG A 111 12.80 -3.77 6.49
N PHE A 112 12.27 -4.71 5.69
CA PHE A 112 11.99 -6.08 6.11
C PHE A 112 13.27 -6.82 6.53
N LYS A 113 14.32 -6.76 5.71
CA LYS A 113 15.63 -7.33 6.05
C LYS A 113 16.20 -6.73 7.34
N ALA A 114 16.14 -5.41 7.49
CA ALA A 114 16.61 -4.74 8.70
C ALA A 114 15.84 -5.18 9.96
N ALA A 115 14.52 -5.33 9.87
CA ALA A 115 13.70 -5.83 10.97
C ALA A 115 13.99 -7.30 11.31
N GLN A 116 14.23 -8.15 10.30
CA GLN A 116 14.60 -9.54 10.51
C GLN A 116 16.00 -9.66 11.16
N GLN A 117 16.95 -8.81 10.76
CA GLN A 117 18.26 -8.72 11.40
C GLN A 117 18.14 -8.29 12.86
N TRP A 118 17.26 -7.33 13.18
CA TRP A 118 17.00 -6.92 14.56
C TRP A 118 16.45 -8.09 15.39
N ARG A 119 15.46 -8.84 14.86
CA ARG A 119 14.91 -10.03 15.54
C ARG A 119 15.96 -11.10 15.82
N ASN A 120 16.82 -11.41 14.85
CA ASN A 120 17.89 -12.40 15.03
C ASN A 120 18.93 -11.93 16.07
N ASN A 121 19.24 -10.64 16.10
CA ASN A 121 20.19 -10.08 17.08
C ASN A 121 19.61 -10.12 18.51
N THR A 122 18.31 -9.87 18.68
CA THR A 122 17.65 -9.94 19.99
C THR A 122 17.65 -11.37 20.57
N ILE A 123 17.48 -12.39 19.74
CA ILE A 123 17.47 -13.80 20.20
C ILE A 123 18.88 -14.25 20.61
N SER A 124 19.93 -13.88 19.86
CA SER A 124 21.32 -14.20 20.22
C SER A 124 21.77 -13.53 21.52
N ALA A 125 21.22 -12.36 21.87
CA ALA A 125 21.55 -11.67 23.12
C ALA A 125 20.86 -12.28 24.37
N GLN A 126 19.81 -13.09 24.19
CA GLN A 126 19.06 -13.70 25.31
C GLN A 126 19.50 -15.14 25.65
N VAL A 127 20.39 -15.75 24.85
CA VAL A 127 20.88 -17.14 25.06
C VAL A 127 22.26 -17.17 25.75
N LEU A 128 22.80 -16.02 26.15
CA LEU A 128 24.04 -15.93 26.93
C LEU A 128 23.77 -15.42 28.35
N TYR A 129 23.09 -16.22 29.17
CA TYR A 129 23.16 -16.18 30.66
C TYR A 129 22.82 -17.55 31.24
#